data_AF-A0A353LWE3-F1
#
_entry.id   AF-A0A353LWE3-F1
#
_cell.length_a   1.000
_cell.length_b   1.000
_cell.length_c   1.000
_cell.angle_alpha   90.00
_cell.angle_beta   90.00
_cell.angle_gamma   90.00
#
_symmetry.space_group_name_H-M   'P 1'
#
loop_
_entity.id
_entity.type
_entity.pdbx_description
1 polymer ?
#
loop_
_entity_poly.entity_id
_entity_poly.type
_entity_poly.pdbx_seq_one_letter_code
_entity_poly.pdbx_strand_id
1 'polypeptide(L)'
;MTVQLTVFDGAQLIGGNKIYLFADGTGVFFDFGLSFSVRSRFFDEFLRPRSALGLVDYLAMGLLPPIPGIYREDLFPPGLRLWDRYNMEHNDNIEGVLLSHA
;
A
#
# COMPACT_ATOMS: atom_id res chain seq x y z
N MET A 1 -0.01 3.73 27.90
CA MET A 1 -0.59 3.79 26.54
C MET A 1 0.58 3.83 25.57
N THR A 2 0.70 2.82 24.71
CA THR A 2 1.78 2.75 23.72
C THR A 2 1.20 3.14 22.39
N VAL A 3 1.81 4.15 21.76
CA VAL A 3 1.45 4.60 20.41
C VAL A 3 2.58 4.20 19.48
N GLN A 4 2.25 3.50 18.39
CA GLN A 4 3.20 3.13 17.35
C GLN A 4 2.87 3.88 16.06
N LEU A 5 3.88 4.49 15.46
CA LEU A 5 3.80 5.10 14.14
C LEU A 5 4.72 4.32 13.20
N THR A 6 4.17 3.85 12.09
CA THR A 6 4.92 3.17 11.02
C THR A 6 4.78 3.95 9.74
N VAL A 7 5.89 4.40 9.16
CA VAL A 7 5.89 5.13 7.89
C VAL A 7 6.23 4.15 6.78
N PHE A 8 5.23 3.79 5.97
CA PHE A 8 5.41 2.83 4.87
C PHE A 8 5.99 3.49 3.61
N ASP A 9 5.71 4.78 3.40
CA ASP A 9 6.16 5.54 2.23
C ASP A 9 6.06 7.06 2.52
N GLY A 10 6.67 7.89 1.67
CA GLY A 10 6.64 9.35 1.78
C GLY A 10 7.72 9.98 2.68
N ALA A 11 8.48 9.19 3.45
CA ALA A 11 9.48 9.71 4.39
C ALA A 11 10.67 10.43 3.73
N GLN A 12 11.01 10.07 2.49
CA GLN A 12 12.22 10.53 1.78
C GLN A 12 11.90 11.01 0.36
N LEU A 13 10.64 11.29 0.07
CA LEU A 13 10.17 11.61 -1.28
C LEU A 13 8.92 12.49 -1.22
N ILE A 14 8.63 13.17 -2.33
CA ILE A 14 7.42 14.01 -2.45
C ILE A 14 6.26 13.14 -2.92
N GLY A 15 5.17 13.15 -2.14
CA GLY A 15 3.94 12.42 -2.43
C GLY A 15 3.98 10.95 -2.01
N GLY A 16 2.87 10.23 -2.16
CA GLY A 16 2.83 8.80 -1.83
C GLY A 16 2.75 8.48 -0.33
N ASN A 17 2.38 9.44 0.52
CA ASN A 17 2.26 9.25 1.97
C ASN A 17 1.37 8.06 2.31
N LYS A 18 1.89 7.18 3.18
CA LYS A 18 1.19 6.03 3.77
C LYS A 18 1.72 5.86 5.19
N ILE A 19 0.99 6.38 6.16
CA ILE A 19 1.42 6.40 7.56
C ILE A 19 0.40 5.61 8.38
N TYR A 20 0.87 4.59 9.09
CA TYR A 20 0.03 3.78 9.97
C TYR A 20 0.23 4.21 11.42
N LEU A 21 -0.86 4.59 12.07
CA LEU A 21 -0.93 4.86 13.49
C LEU A 21 -1.65 3.70 14.16
N PHE A 22 -1.02 3.12 15.18
CA PHE A 22 -1.63 2.07 16.01
C PHE A 22 -1.63 2.50 17.48
N ALA A 23 -2.81 2.47 18.09
CA ALA A 23 -3.01 2.74 19.51
C ALA A 23 -4.20 1.93 20.02
N ASP A 24 -4.06 1.35 21.22
CA ASP A 24 -5.13 0.63 21.93
C ASP A 24 -5.88 -0.43 21.08
N GLY A 25 -5.14 -1.22 20.30
CA GLY A 25 -5.73 -2.26 19.44
C GLY A 25 -6.37 -1.72 18.15
N THR A 26 -6.40 -0.39 17.97
CA THR A 26 -6.97 0.26 16.80
C THR A 26 -5.86 0.80 15.90
N GLY A 27 -5.93 0.50 14.61
CA GLY A 27 -5.03 1.05 13.62
C GLY A 27 -5.75 1.83 12.54
N VAL A 28 -5.18 2.98 12.18
CA VAL A 28 -5.67 3.84 11.09
C VAL A 28 -4.52 4.25 10.18
N PHE A 29 -4.79 4.32 8.89
CA PHE A 29 -3.87 4.88 7.92
C PHE A 29 -4.19 6.36 7.67
N PHE A 30 -3.15 7.17 7.53
CA PHE A 30 -3.22 8.52 6.99
C PHE A 30 -2.66 8.53 5.58
N ASP A 31 -3.49 8.99 4.65
CA ASP A 31 -3.31 8.97 3.21
C ASP A 31 -3.04 7.57 2.63
N PHE A 32 -3.18 7.46 1.31
CA PHE A 32 -2.82 6.25 0.58
C PHE A 32 -2.41 6.54 -0.87
N GLY A 33 -1.67 7.62 -1.06
CA GLY A 33 -1.28 8.11 -2.39
C GLY A 33 -0.22 7.24 -3.06
N LEU A 34 -0.04 7.40 -4.38
CA LEU A 34 1.07 6.80 -5.12
C LEU A 34 2.27 7.74 -5.17
N SER A 35 3.48 7.18 -5.10
CA SER A 35 4.72 7.94 -5.28
C SER A 35 4.96 8.25 -6.76
N PHE A 36 5.02 9.53 -7.11
CA PHE A 36 5.32 9.96 -8.49
C PHE A 36 6.73 9.57 -8.90
N SER A 37 7.72 9.70 -8.01
CA SER A 37 9.11 9.37 -8.31
C SER A 37 9.27 7.87 -8.58
N VAL A 38 8.61 7.01 -7.79
CA VAL A 38 8.63 5.56 -8.03
C VAL A 38 7.95 5.21 -9.34
N ARG A 39 6.80 5.83 -9.63
CA ARG A 39 6.07 5.64 -10.89
C ARG A 39 6.93 5.97 -12.10
N SER A 40 7.56 7.14 -12.10
CA SER A 40 8.38 7.61 -13.22
C SER A 40 9.63 6.75 -13.51
N ARG A 41 10.02 5.83 -12.62
CA ARG A 41 11.13 4.88 -12.90
C ARG A 41 10.74 3.75 -13.85
N PHE A 42 9.47 3.34 -13.83
CA PHE A 42 9.02 2.11 -14.49
C PHE A 42 7.87 2.35 -15.47
N PHE A 43 7.09 3.40 -15.23
CA PHE A 43 5.87 3.70 -15.96
C PHE A 43 5.98 5.11 -16.52
N ASP A 44 6.10 5.19 -17.85
CA ASP A 44 6.05 6.44 -18.61
C ASP A 44 4.71 6.52 -19.36
N GLU A 45 4.48 7.60 -20.12
CA GLU A 45 3.20 7.96 -20.74
C GLU A 45 2.45 6.77 -21.41
N PHE A 46 3.20 5.85 -22.03
CA PHE A 46 2.69 4.66 -22.72
C PHE A 46 2.84 3.34 -21.95
N LEU A 47 3.68 3.30 -20.90
CA LEU A 47 3.94 2.12 -20.10
C LEU A 47 3.12 2.18 -18.81
N ARG A 48 2.13 1.29 -18.69
CA ARG A 48 1.22 1.24 -17.54
C ARG A 48 1.23 -0.15 -16.90
N PRO A 49 0.90 -0.26 -15.60
CA PRO A 49 0.63 -1.54 -14.96
C PRO A 49 -0.38 -2.35 -15.77
N ARG A 50 -0.19 -3.66 -15.86
CA ARG A 50 -1.09 -4.55 -16.62
C ARG A 50 -2.45 -4.58 -15.94
N SER A 51 -3.47 -4.05 -16.61
CA SER A 51 -4.83 -3.98 -16.08
C SER A 51 -5.38 -5.35 -15.66
N ALA A 52 -5.06 -6.40 -16.41
CA ALA A 52 -5.48 -7.77 -16.14
C ALA A 52 -4.91 -8.37 -14.83
N LEU A 53 -3.88 -7.74 -14.23
CA LEU A 53 -3.26 -8.21 -13.00
C LEU A 53 -3.55 -7.34 -11.78
N GLY A 54 -4.47 -6.37 -11.90
CA GLY A 54 -4.89 -5.52 -10.79
C GLY A 54 -3.70 -4.89 -10.06
N LEU A 55 -3.57 -5.14 -8.75
CA LEU A 55 -2.52 -4.54 -7.91
C LEU A 55 -1.17 -5.27 -7.94
N VAL A 56 -1.04 -6.40 -8.64
CA VAL A 56 0.19 -7.21 -8.64
C VAL A 56 1.39 -6.43 -9.13
N ASP A 57 1.26 -5.70 -10.23
CA ASP A 57 2.37 -4.91 -10.80
C ASP A 57 2.74 -3.73 -9.89
N TYR A 58 1.75 -3.16 -9.18
CA TYR A 58 2.00 -2.07 -8.24
C TYR A 58 2.85 -2.54 -7.05
N LEU A 59 2.55 -3.72 -6.51
CA LEU A 59 3.31 -4.32 -5.41
C LEU A 59 4.68 -4.83 -5.87
N ALA A 60 4.75 -5.45 -7.06
CA ALA A 60 6.00 -5.96 -7.61
C ALA A 60 7.01 -4.85 -7.97
N MET A 61 6.52 -3.70 -8.44
CA MET A 61 7.35 -2.54 -8.79
C MET A 61 7.55 -1.55 -7.62
N GLY A 62 7.02 -1.86 -6.44
CA GLY A 62 7.16 -1.04 -5.23
C GLY A 62 6.39 0.29 -5.27
N LEU A 63 5.38 0.42 -6.13
CA LEU A 63 4.43 1.55 -6.12
C LEU A 63 3.51 1.53 -4.89
N LEU A 64 3.21 0.32 -4.43
CA LEU A 64 2.44 0.05 -3.22
C LEU A 64 3.27 -0.87 -2.31
N PRO A 65 3.28 -0.63 -0.99
CA PRO A 65 3.92 -1.52 -0.04
C PRO A 65 3.12 -2.82 0.15
N PRO A 66 3.76 -3.97 0.40
CA PRO A 66 3.05 -5.19 0.77
C PRO A 66 2.49 -5.03 2.19
N ILE A 67 1.19 -4.81 2.31
CA ILE A 67 0.49 -4.68 3.60
C ILE A 67 -0.75 -5.57 3.51
N PRO A 68 -0.67 -6.85 3.94
CA PRO A 68 -1.85 -7.70 3.93
C PRO A 68 -2.91 -7.13 4.90
N GLY A 69 -4.17 -7.08 4.46
CA GLY A 69 -5.30 -6.52 5.22
C GLY A 69 -5.74 -5.11 4.81
N ILE A 70 -4.90 -4.30 4.14
CA ILE A 70 -5.33 -2.98 3.63
C ILE A 70 -5.94 -3.04 2.22
N TYR A 71 -5.54 -4.03 1.42
CA TYR A 71 -5.95 -4.15 0.03
C TYR A 71 -7.17 -5.04 -0.10
N ARG A 72 -8.10 -4.65 -0.96
CA ARG A 72 -9.25 -5.49 -1.29
C ARG A 72 -8.80 -6.72 -2.08
N GLU A 73 -9.25 -7.89 -1.64
CA GLU A 73 -8.89 -9.18 -2.24
C GLU A 73 -9.37 -9.31 -3.71
N ASP A 74 -10.47 -8.64 -4.08
CA ASP A 74 -11.01 -8.67 -5.44
C ASP A 74 -10.19 -7.86 -6.47
N LEU A 75 -9.20 -7.10 -6.01
CA LEU A 75 -8.26 -6.38 -6.87
C LEU A 75 -7.07 -7.26 -7.32
N PHE A 76 -7.06 -8.54 -6.93
CA PHE A 76 -6.06 -9.50 -7.34
C PHE A 76 -6.66 -10.59 -8.26
N PRO A 77 -5.87 -11.16 -9.17
CA PRO A 77 -6.30 -12.31 -9.96
C PRO A 77 -6.73 -13.49 -9.06
N PRO A 78 -7.83 -14.19 -9.39
CA PRO A 78 -8.27 -15.37 -8.64
C PRO A 78 -7.19 -16.44 -8.53
N GLY A 79 -7.07 -17.07 -7.36
CA GLY A 79 -6.09 -18.12 -7.09
C GLY A 79 -4.65 -17.64 -6.92
N LEU A 80 -4.39 -16.33 -6.97
CA LEU A 80 -3.07 -15.79 -6.72
C LEU A 80 -2.75 -15.80 -5.22
N ARG A 81 -1.74 -16.58 -4.83
CA ARG A 81 -1.20 -16.57 -3.45
C ARG A 81 -0.11 -15.52 -3.30
N LEU A 82 -0.48 -14.25 -3.42
CA LEU A 82 0.48 -13.15 -3.44
C LEU A 82 1.24 -13.01 -2.11
N TRP A 83 0.52 -13.14 -0.99
CA TRP A 83 1.04 -12.93 0.35
C TRP A 83 2.10 -13.95 0.76
N ASP A 84 2.06 -15.18 0.22
CA ASP A 84 3.11 -16.20 0.42
C ASP A 84 4.51 -15.67 0.04
N ARG A 85 4.60 -14.74 -0.94
CA ARG A 85 5.88 -14.17 -1.38
C ARG A 85 6.46 -13.12 -0.44
N TYR A 86 5.60 -12.44 0.31
CA TYR A 86 6.03 -11.37 1.21
C TYR A 86 6.33 -11.87 2.62
N ASN A 87 5.87 -13.08 2.98
CA ASN A 87 6.03 -13.65 4.32
C ASN A 87 5.61 -12.67 5.43
N MET A 88 4.47 -12.00 5.21
CA MET A 88 3.91 -11.01 6.12
C MET A 88 2.63 -11.53 6.74
N GLU A 89 2.45 -11.22 8.02
CA GLU A 89 1.21 -11.52 8.73
C GLU A 89 0.11 -10.56 8.29
N HIS A 90 -1.13 -11.06 8.32
CA HIS A 90 -2.30 -10.26 8.04
C HIS A 90 -2.52 -9.24 9.16
N ASN A 91 -2.69 -7.97 8.80
CA ASN A 91 -3.01 -6.94 9.78
C ASN A 91 -4.52 -6.76 9.87
N ASP A 92 -5.13 -7.38 10.88
CA ASP A 92 -6.56 -7.29 11.16
C ASP A 92 -6.94 -6.01 11.91
N ASN A 93 -5.97 -5.24 12.41
CA ASN A 93 -6.22 -4.04 13.21
C ASN A 93 -6.28 -2.78 12.35
N ILE A 94 -6.84 -2.86 11.14
CA ILE A 94 -6.98 -1.73 10.23
C ILE A 94 -8.45 -1.35 10.16
N GLU A 95 -8.79 -0.25 10.83
CA GLU A 95 -10.18 0.23 10.92
C GLU A 95 -10.53 1.26 9.85
N GLY A 96 -9.53 1.87 9.20
CA GLY A 96 -9.80 2.83 8.14
C GLY A 96 -8.59 3.56 7.58
N VAL A 97 -8.88 4.33 6.53
CA VAL A 97 -7.95 5.23 5.85
C VAL A 97 -8.53 6.64 5.89
N LEU A 98 -7.77 7.58 6.44
CA LEU A 98 -8.10 9.00 6.46
C LEU A 98 -7.35 9.68 5.33
N LEU A 99 -8.09 10.22 4.36
CA LEU A 99 -7.53 10.99 3.25
C LEU A 99 -7.48 12.46 3.61
N SER A 100 -6.29 13.05 3.61
CA SER A 100 -6.11 14.46 3.91
C SER A 100 -6.68 15.38 2.81
N HIS A 101 -6.62 14.94 1.54
CA HIS A 101 -7.08 15.67 0.36
C HIS A 101 -7.23 14.74 -0.88
N ALA A 102 -7.59 15.33 -2.03
CA ALA A 102 -7.77 14.68 -3.33
C ALA A 102 -6.85 15.27 -4.40
#